data_AF-A0A2V5W0H3-F1
#
_entry.id   AF-A0A2V5W0H3-F1
#
_cell.length_a   1.000
_cell.length_b   1.000
_cell.length_c   1.000
_cell.angle_alpha   90.00
_cell.angle_beta   90.00
_cell.angle_gamma   90.00
#
_symmetry.space_group_name_H-M   'P 1'
#
loop_
_entity.id
_entity.type
_entity.pdbx_description
1 polymer ?
#
loop_
_entity_poly.entity_id
_entity_poly.type
_entity_poly.pdbx_seq_one_letter_code
_entity_poly.pdbx_strand_id
1 'polypeptide(L)'
;STSGKVVASVPIGQGVDANAYDPGTQLAFSSCGDGTVTIAHEDGPDKLTVVQTLKTEPRAKTMALDPKTHKIYLASARFEPSPEPAPGERRQRPKMVPGSFKILVYGM
;
A
#
# COMPACT_ATOMS: atom_id res chain seq x y z
N SER A 1 9.95 -23.32 5.25
CA SER A 1 10.48 -22.98 6.59
C SER A 1 9.35 -23.07 7.61
N THR A 2 9.60 -23.52 8.83
CA THR A 2 8.60 -23.65 9.91
C THR A 2 8.86 -22.68 11.08
N SER A 3 9.91 -21.86 11.01
CA SER A 3 10.39 -21.07 12.17
C SER A 3 9.78 -19.67 12.30
N GLY A 4 9.13 -19.13 11.27
CA GLY A 4 8.62 -17.74 11.26
C GLY A 4 9.71 -16.68 11.40
N LYS A 5 10.99 -17.03 11.17
CA LYS A 5 12.13 -16.11 11.28
C LYS A 5 11.97 -14.96 10.28
N VAL A 6 12.08 -13.72 10.77
CA VAL A 6 12.22 -12.53 9.92
C VAL A 6 13.60 -12.57 9.24
N VAL A 7 13.61 -12.52 7.91
CA VAL A 7 14.84 -12.61 7.10
C VAL A 7 15.31 -11.26 6.56
N ALA A 8 14.40 -10.32 6.35
CA ALA A 8 14.70 -8.97 5.88
C ALA A 8 13.61 -8.00 6.37
N SER A 9 13.91 -6.71 6.35
CA SER A 9 12.96 -5.64 6.63
C SER A 9 13.36 -4.39 5.86
N VAL A 10 12.37 -3.65 5.37
CA VAL A 10 12.56 -2.40 4.65
C VAL A 10 11.61 -1.33 5.22
N PRO A 11 11.99 -0.05 5.21
CA PRO A 11 11.08 1.02 5.60
C PRO A 11 9.92 1.13 4.60
N ILE A 12 8.72 1.41 5.11
CA ILE A 12 7.51 1.63 4.31
C ILE A 12 6.80 2.92 4.74
N GLY A 13 5.76 3.30 4.00
CA GLY A 13 4.85 4.39 4.38
C GLY A 13 4.02 4.12 5.64
N GLN A 14 3.19 5.09 6.00
CA GLN A 14 2.35 5.05 7.20
C GLN A 14 0.98 4.41 6.93
N GLY A 15 0.55 3.55 7.85
CA GLY A 15 -0.78 2.94 7.83
C GLY A 15 -0.95 1.92 6.71
N VAL A 16 -0.04 0.93 6.64
CA VAL A 16 -0.14 -0.20 5.71
C VAL A 16 -1.44 -0.98 5.91
N ASP A 17 -2.00 -1.50 4.81
CA ASP A 17 -3.24 -2.30 4.83
C ASP A 17 -3.07 -3.60 4.04
N ALA A 18 -2.36 -3.57 2.91
CA ALA A 18 -2.10 -4.74 2.10
C ALA A 18 -0.61 -4.87 1.74
N ASN A 19 -0.17 -6.13 1.66
CA ASN A 19 1.11 -6.51 1.09
C ASN A 19 0.89 -7.58 0.03
N ALA A 20 1.66 -7.54 -1.06
CA ALA A 20 1.64 -8.57 -2.09
C ALA A 20 3.06 -8.84 -2.59
N TYR A 21 3.32 -10.07 -3.04
CA TYR A 21 4.58 -10.45 -3.65
C TYR A 21 4.29 -11.03 -5.04
N ASP A 22 5.00 -10.54 -6.04
CA ASP A 22 4.93 -11.03 -7.41
C ASP A 22 6.11 -11.98 -7.68
N PRO A 23 5.89 -13.31 -7.75
CA PRO A 23 6.95 -14.26 -8.01
C PRO A 23 7.55 -14.15 -9.42
N GLY A 24 6.84 -13.54 -10.37
CA GLY A 24 7.34 -13.36 -11.74
C GLY A 24 8.39 -12.25 -11.84
N THR A 25 8.34 -11.27 -10.95
CA THR A 25 9.23 -10.09 -10.97
C THR A 25 10.02 -9.91 -9.68
N GLN A 26 9.79 -10.76 -8.69
CA GLN A 26 10.40 -10.71 -7.36
C GLN A 26 10.16 -9.37 -6.64
N LEU A 27 9.07 -8.68 -6.98
CA LEU A 27 8.68 -7.43 -6.34
C LEU A 27 7.71 -7.69 -5.19
N ALA A 28 8.05 -7.15 -4.02
CA ALA A 28 7.19 -7.01 -2.87
C ALA A 28 6.60 -5.59 -2.81
N PHE A 29 5.29 -5.51 -2.63
CA PHE A 29 4.52 -4.26 -2.59
C PHE A 29 3.89 -4.09 -1.22
N SER A 30 3.98 -2.87 -0.66
CA SER A 30 3.32 -2.49 0.60
C SER A 30 2.53 -1.20 0.40
N SER A 31 1.20 -1.29 0.36
CA SER A 31 0.30 -0.16 0.12
C SER A 31 -0.16 0.50 1.42
N CYS A 32 0.06 1.82 1.51
CA CYS A 32 -0.01 2.60 2.75
C CYS A 32 -1.04 3.72 2.68
N GLY A 33 -1.66 4.02 3.82
CA GLY A 33 -2.72 5.01 3.96
C GLY A 33 -2.28 6.45 3.76
N ASP A 34 -0.99 6.73 3.83
CA ASP A 34 -0.38 8.03 3.48
C ASP A 34 -0.37 8.33 1.97
N GLY A 35 -0.82 7.38 1.15
CA GLY A 35 -0.86 7.53 -0.30
C GLY A 35 0.47 7.17 -0.96
N THR A 36 1.11 6.13 -0.44
CA THR A 36 2.31 5.54 -1.03
C THR A 36 2.17 4.02 -1.17
N VAL A 37 2.88 3.46 -2.15
CA VAL A 37 3.18 2.03 -2.23
C VAL A 37 4.70 1.90 -2.23
N THR A 38 5.26 1.26 -1.22
CA THR A 38 6.67 0.88 -1.23
C THR A 38 6.83 -0.38 -2.07
N ILE A 39 7.80 -0.37 -2.98
CA ILE A 39 8.14 -1.48 -3.85
C ILE A 39 9.58 -1.87 -3.56
N ALA A 40 9.77 -3.12 -3.13
CA ALA A 40 11.08 -3.69 -2.87
C ALA A 40 11.30 -4.92 -3.75
N HIS A 41 12.52 -5.09 -4.26
CA HIS A 41 12.94 -6.27 -4.98
C HIS A 41 13.62 -7.26 -4.03
N GLU A 42 13.33 -8.56 -4.19
CA GLU A 42 14.02 -9.65 -3.51
C GLU A 42 15.32 -10.00 -4.25
N ASP A 43 16.43 -9.46 -3.75
CA ASP A 43 17.77 -9.68 -4.31
C ASP A 43 18.37 -11.03 -3.84
N GLY A 44 17.77 -11.67 -2.84
CA GLY A 44 18.22 -12.94 -2.29
C GLY A 44 17.38 -13.39 -1.09
N PRO A 45 17.63 -14.60 -0.55
CA PRO A 45 16.79 -15.22 0.49
C PRO A 45 16.64 -14.43 1.80
N ASP A 46 17.55 -13.49 2.05
CA ASP A 46 17.61 -12.64 3.24
C ASP A 46 17.81 -11.15 2.88
N LYS A 47 17.54 -10.78 1.63
CA LYS A 47 17.80 -9.43 1.13
C LYS A 47 16.64 -8.87 0.32
N LEU A 48 16.04 -7.80 0.83
CA LEU A 48 15.09 -6.94 0.13
C LEU A 48 15.70 -5.55 -0.06
N THR A 49 15.58 -4.99 -1.25
CA THR A 49 16.03 -3.63 -1.57
C THR A 49 14.85 -2.82 -2.05
N VAL A 50 14.56 -1.67 -1.41
CA VAL A 50 13.54 -0.75 -1.92
C VAL A 50 14.00 -0.19 -3.25
N VAL A 51 13.23 -0.47 -4.30
CA VAL A 51 13.52 0.01 -5.67
C VAL A 51 12.67 1.22 -6.02
N GLN A 52 11.52 1.42 -5.38
CA GLN A 52 10.66 2.56 -5.62
C GLN A 52 9.72 2.84 -4.44
N THR A 53 9.44 4.12 -4.21
CA THR A 53 8.26 4.56 -3.45
C THR A 53 7.29 5.23 -4.41
N LEU A 54 6.27 4.49 -4.81
CA LEU A 54 5.25 4.97 -5.75
C LEU A 54 4.27 5.88 -5.01
N LYS A 55 4.12 7.11 -5.47
CA LYS A 55 3.08 8.02 -4.98
C LYS A 55 1.72 7.62 -5.57
N THR A 56 0.75 7.39 -4.69
CA THR A 56 -0.64 7.11 -5.03
C THR A 56 -1.54 8.20 -4.46
N GLU A 57 -2.70 7.84 -3.92
CA GLU A 57 -3.65 8.75 -3.30
C GLU A 57 -3.81 8.43 -1.82
N PRO A 58 -3.97 9.44 -0.95
CA PRO A 58 -4.26 9.20 0.46
C PRO A 58 -5.41 8.21 0.63
N ARG A 59 -5.22 7.22 1.51
CA ARG A 59 -6.15 6.10 1.80
C ARG A 59 -6.30 5.04 0.71
N ALA A 60 -5.61 5.14 -0.43
CA ALA A 60 -5.56 4.07 -1.43
C ALA A 60 -4.63 2.93 -0.99
N LYS A 61 -5.00 2.24 0.10
CA LYS A 61 -4.15 1.26 0.79
C LYS A 61 -4.60 -0.19 0.63
N THR A 62 -5.85 -0.43 0.24
CA THR A 62 -6.34 -1.77 -0.10
C THR A 62 -5.94 -2.10 -1.52
N MET A 63 -5.25 -3.22 -1.72
CA MET A 63 -4.58 -3.56 -2.99
C MET A 63 -4.81 -5.04 -3.37
N ALA A 64 -4.90 -5.30 -4.67
CA ALA A 64 -4.78 -6.64 -5.26
C ALA A 64 -3.66 -6.65 -6.32
N LEU A 65 -2.97 -7.78 -6.45
CA LEU A 65 -1.95 -8.03 -7.48
C LEU A 65 -2.48 -9.06 -8.48
N ASP A 66 -2.33 -8.78 -9.78
CA ASP A 66 -2.46 -9.76 -10.85
C ASP A 66 -1.06 -10.19 -11.32
N PRO A 67 -0.59 -11.41 -10.96
CA PRO A 67 0.74 -11.89 -11.30
C PRO A 67 0.89 -12.29 -12.78
N LYS A 68 -0.21 -12.36 -13.56
CA LYS A 68 -0.13 -12.64 -15.00
C LYS A 68 0.22 -11.39 -15.80
N THR A 69 -0.31 -10.25 -15.38
CA THR A 69 -0.05 -8.95 -16.04
C THR A 69 0.90 -8.07 -15.24
N HIS A 70 1.32 -8.53 -14.07
CA HIS A 70 2.12 -7.80 -13.09
C HIS A 70 1.57 -6.42 -12.74
N LYS A 71 0.25 -6.34 -12.56
CA LYS A 71 -0.45 -5.10 -12.23
C LYS A 71 -0.94 -5.11 -10.80
N ILE A 72 -0.82 -3.98 -10.13
CA ILE A 72 -1.48 -3.72 -8.86
C ILE A 72 -2.70 -2.83 -9.06
N TYR A 73 -3.76 -3.13 -8.32
CA TYR A 73 -5.03 -2.44 -8.35
C TYR A 73 -5.32 -1.91 -6.95
N LEU A 74 -5.52 -0.60 -6.80
CA LEU A 74 -5.81 0.02 -5.51
C LEU A 74 -7.18 0.68 -5.51
N ALA A 75 -7.99 0.36 -4.52
CA ALA A 75 -9.27 1.03 -4.30
C ALA A 75 -9.03 2.43 -3.71
N SER A 76 -9.61 3.46 -4.33
CA SER A 76 -9.54 4.85 -3.87
C SER A 76 -10.89 5.55 -3.97
N ALA A 77 -11.03 6.66 -3.25
CA ALA A 77 -12.15 7.58 -3.34
C ALA A 77 -11.71 8.98 -2.88
N ARG A 78 -12.51 10.01 -3.20
CA ARG A 78 -12.33 11.34 -2.61
C ARG A 78 -13.00 11.38 -1.24
N PHE A 79 -12.36 12.07 -0.31
CA PHE A 79 -12.85 12.25 1.05
C PHE A 79 -12.97 13.75 1.34
N GLU A 80 -14.02 14.12 2.08
CA GLU A 80 -14.15 15.46 2.64
C GLU A 80 -13.02 15.73 3.64
N PRO A 81 -12.65 17.00 3.88
CA PRO A 81 -11.73 17.34 4.97
C PRO A 81 -12.22 16.76 6.30
N SER A 82 -11.34 16.05 7.01
CA SER A 82 -11.65 15.63 8.39
C SER A 82 -11.69 16.87 9.28
N PRO A 83 -12.76 17.09 10.07
CA PRO A 83 -12.72 18.09 11.11
C PRO A 83 -11.63 17.76 12.13
N GLU A 84 -11.02 18.79 12.69
CA GLU A 84 -10.08 18.62 13.78
C GLU A 84 -10.86 18.11 15.01
N PRO A 85 -10.43 17.01 15.66
CA PRO A 85 -11.14 16.49 16.82
C PRO A 85 -11.05 17.50 17.98
N ALA A 86 -12.14 17.68 18.72
CA ALA A 86 -12.09 18.45 19.96
C ALA A 86 -11.17 17.75 20.99
N PRO A 87 -10.64 18.47 21.99
CA PRO A 87 -9.79 17.87 23.02
C PRO A 87 -10.46 16.67 23.69
N GLY A 88 -9.79 15.51 23.64
CA GLY A 88 -10.29 14.25 24.20
C GLY A 88 -11.18 13.43 23.25
N GLU A 89 -11.53 13.95 22.07
CA GLU A 89 -12.29 13.19 21.07
C GLU A 89 -11.41 12.36 20.14
N ARG A 90 -11.96 11.23 19.69
CA ARG A 90 -11.30 10.40 18.67
C ARG A 90 -11.46 11.05 17.30
N ARG A 91 -10.38 11.02 16.50
CA ARG A 91 -10.41 11.49 15.11
C ARG A 91 -11.42 10.68 14.31
N GLN A 92 -12.43 11.37 13.77
CA GLN A 92 -13.45 10.72 12.94
C GLN A 92 -12.90 10.42 11.55
N ARG A 93 -13.34 9.30 10.97
CA ARG A 93 -13.02 8.98 9.58
C ARG A 93 -13.71 10.00 8.68
N PRO A 94 -13.00 10.63 7.73
CA PRO A 94 -13.63 11.60 6.84
C PRO A 94 -14.70 10.92 5.98
N LYS A 95 -15.77 11.68 5.70
CA LYS A 95 -16.86 11.22 4.85
C LYS A 95 -16.37 11.09 3.42
N MET A 96 -16.79 10.01 2.76
CA MET A 96 -16.47 9.78 1.35
C MET A 96 -17.41 10.60 0.48
N VAL A 97 -16.88 11.26 -0.55
CA VAL A 97 -17.68 11.99 -1.53
C VAL A 97 -18.44 10.98 -2.40
N PRO A 98 -19.79 11.05 -2.48
CA PRO A 98 -20.58 10.13 -3.32
C PRO A 98 -20.10 10.10 -4.77
N GLY A 99 -20.11 8.91 -5.39
CA GLY A 99 -19.71 8.73 -6.80
C GLY A 99 -18.22 8.92 -7.10
N SER A 100 -17.36 9.09 -6.09
CA SER A 100 -15.92 9.31 -6.29
C SER A 100 -15.04 8.05 -6.25
N PHE A 101 -15.66 6.88 -6.05
CA PHE A 101 -14.94 5.60 -6.05
C PHE A 101 -14.25 5.37 -7.40
N LYS A 102 -13.01 4.87 -7.33
CA LYS A 102 -12.23 4.50 -8.50
C LYS A 102 -11.19 3.44 -8.14
N ILE A 103 -10.70 2.75 -9.16
CA ILE A 103 -9.56 1.86 -9.07
C ILE A 103 -8.37 2.53 -9.74
N LEU A 104 -7.27 2.66 -9.01
CA LEU A 104 -5.98 3.04 -9.56
C LEU A 104 -5.28 1.77 -10.04
N VAL A 105 -4.75 1.79 -11.27
CA VAL A 105 -4.06 0.64 -11.88
C VAL A 105 -2.62 1.04 -12.18
N TYR A 106 -1.67 0.25 -11.71
CA TYR A 106 -0.25 0.43 -11.99
C TYR A 106 0.32 -0.88 -12.50
N GLY A 107 1.18 -0.82 -13.51
CA GLY A 107 1.93 -1.94 -14.06
C GLY A 107 3.37 -1.55 -14.33
N MET A 108 4.18 -2.54 -14.67
CA MET A 108 5.56 -2.34 -15.16
C MET A 108 5.61 -1.98 -16.63
#